data_AF-A0A6G4V2N2-F1
#
_entry.id   AF-A0A6G4V2N2-F1
#
_cell.length_a   1.000
_cell.length_b   1.000
_cell.length_c   1.000
_cell.angle_alpha   90.00
_cell.angle_beta   90.00
_cell.angle_gamma   90.00
#
_symmetry.space_group_name_H-M   'P 1'
#
loop_
_entity.id
_entity.type
_entity.pdbx_description
1 polymer ?
#
loop_
_entity_poly.entity_id
_entity_poly.type
_entity_poly.pdbx_seq_one_letter_code
_entity_poly.pdbx_strand_id
1 'polypeptide(L)'
;MVIAIVTGAVTYPLVRRDLSPSGALLAVGCVAVAVGVGWLLTLFHALLGFAVGLVVYLVTRRYLTGTQAMAAGGAAYVVGTLLSVGALMMALSGM
;
A
#
# COMPACT_ATOMS: atom_id res chain seq x y z
N MET A 1 2.89 1.56 16.16
CA MET A 1 4.27 1.96 15.80
C MET A 1 5.04 0.89 15.03
N VAL A 2 5.13 -0.35 15.52
CA VAL A 2 5.93 -1.41 14.87
C VAL A 2 5.59 -1.61 13.39
N ILE A 3 4.30 -1.65 13.04
CA ILE A 3 3.86 -1.86 11.66
C ILE A 3 4.25 -0.71 10.73
N ALA A 4 4.15 0.53 11.18
CA ALA A 4 4.59 1.68 10.38
C ALA A 4 6.09 1.61 10.08
N ILE A 5 6.90 1.20 11.08
CA ILE A 5 8.34 1.01 10.92
C ILE A 5 8.64 -0.13 9.93
N VAL A 6 8.00 -1.29 10.10
CA VAL A 6 8.19 -2.44 9.20
C VAL A 6 7.80 -2.09 7.77
N THR A 7 6.63 -1.46 7.60
CA THR A 7 6.14 -1.02 6.29
C THR A 7 7.13 -0.06 5.64
N GLY A 8 7.64 0.91 6.41
CA GLY A 8 8.63 1.86 5.90
C GLY A 8 9.96 1.20 5.51
N ALA A 9 10.46 0.29 6.34
CA ALA A 9 11.69 -0.45 6.10
C ALA A 9 11.61 -1.34 4.85
N VAL A 10 10.45 -1.93 4.57
CA VAL A 10 10.21 -2.72 3.34
C VAL A 10 10.06 -1.81 2.12
N THR A 11 9.32 -0.71 2.26
CA THR A 11 8.94 0.14 1.12
C THR A 11 10.13 0.98 0.65
N TYR A 12 10.91 1.58 1.55
CA TYR A 12 12.00 2.49 1.22
C TYR A 12 13.02 1.94 0.19
N PRO A 13 13.64 0.76 0.39
CA PRO A 13 14.61 0.23 -0.57
C PRO A 13 13.99 -0.09 -1.94
N LEU A 14 12.69 -0.32 -2.02
CA LEU A 14 11.99 -0.56 -3.28
C LEU A 14 11.77 0.75 -4.03
N VAL A 15 11.13 1.74 -3.42
CA VAL A 15 10.84 3.03 -4.08
C VAL A 15 12.09 3.84 -4.36
N ARG A 16 13.13 3.72 -3.52
CA ARG A 16 14.38 4.47 -3.72
C ARG A 16 15.11 4.08 -5.00
N ARG A 17 14.87 2.88 -5.53
CA ARG A 17 15.40 2.43 -6.82
C ARG A 17 14.73 3.13 -8.01
N ASP A 18 13.53 3.66 -7.83
CA ASP A 18 12.70 4.24 -8.90
C ASP A 18 12.48 5.75 -8.76
N LEU A 19 12.60 6.29 -7.54
CA LEU A 19 12.31 7.68 -7.22
C LEU A 19 13.54 8.43 -6.70
N SER A 20 13.49 9.76 -6.82
CA SER A 20 14.43 10.67 -6.14
C SER A 20 14.38 10.45 -4.61
N PRO A 21 15.44 10.83 -3.86
CA PRO A 21 15.47 10.54 -2.42
C PRO A 21 14.30 11.17 -1.68
N SER A 22 13.95 12.42 -2.02
CA SER A 22 12.81 13.13 -1.45
C SER A 22 11.48 12.47 -1.84
N GLY A 23 11.33 12.02 -3.10
CA GLY A 23 10.14 11.31 -3.56
C GLY A 23 9.94 9.96 -2.87
N ALA A 24 11.03 9.21 -2.68
CA ALA A 24 10.99 7.94 -1.95
C ALA A 24 10.62 8.13 -0.47
N LEU A 25 11.16 9.15 0.19
CA LEU A 25 10.81 9.49 1.58
C LEU A 25 9.34 9.89 1.72
N LEU A 26 8.81 10.69 0.80
CA LEU A 26 7.40 11.06 0.77
C LEU A 26 6.49 9.83 0.59
N ALA A 27 6.78 8.99 -0.42
CA ALA A 27 6.00 7.78 -0.67
C ALA A 27 5.98 6.83 0.54
N VAL A 28 7.14 6.64 1.17
CA VAL A 28 7.28 5.83 2.38
C VAL A 28 6.53 6.44 3.56
N GLY A 29 6.64 7.75 3.75
CA GLY A 29 5.91 8.47 4.81
C GLY A 29 4.41 8.31 4.66
N CYS A 30 3.87 8.54 3.45
CA CYS A 30 2.45 8.39 3.16
C CYS A 30 1.96 6.96 3.44
N VAL A 31 2.70 5.95 2.96
CA VAL A 31 2.34 4.54 3.17
C VAL A 31 2.43 4.14 4.64
N ALA A 32 3.48 4.55 5.35
CA ALA A 32 3.65 4.25 6.76
C ALA A 32 2.53 4.87 7.62
N VAL A 33 2.10 6.09 7.29
CA VAL A 33 0.95 6.73 7.92
C VAL A 33 -0.34 5.98 7.59
N ALA A 34 -0.60 5.67 6.32
CA ALA A 34 -1.83 5.02 5.90
C ALA A 34 -2.00 3.62 6.53
N VAL A 35 -0.96 2.79 6.49
CA VAL A 35 -0.97 1.46 7.10
C VAL A 35 -0.97 1.56 8.64
N GLY A 36 -0.23 2.52 9.21
CA GLY A 36 -0.19 2.75 10.64
C GLY A 36 -1.55 3.18 11.22
N VAL A 37 -2.24 4.11 10.58
CA VAL A 37 -3.61 4.55 10.94
C VAL A 37 -4.60 3.41 10.73
N GLY A 38 -4.51 2.69 9.60
CA GLY A 38 -5.34 1.53 9.35
C GLY A 38 -5.22 0.48 10.46
N TRP A 39 -4.00 0.20 10.91
CA TRP A 39 -3.78 -0.71 12.03
C TRP A 39 -4.37 -0.20 13.35
N LEU A 40 -4.16 1.08 13.69
CA LEU A 40 -4.68 1.68 14.94
C LEU A 40 -6.20 1.63 15.01
N LEU A 41 -6.87 1.80 13.88
CA LEU A 41 -8.33 1.74 13.77
C LEU A 41 -8.87 0.31 13.56
N THR A 42 -8.03 -0.72 13.71
CA THR A 42 -8.37 -2.13 13.45
C THR A 42 -8.86 -2.41 12.02
N LEU A 43 -8.52 -1.52 11.08
CA LEU A 43 -8.82 -1.64 9.65
C LEU A 43 -7.74 -2.51 8.97
N PHE A 44 -7.77 -3.82 9.26
CA PHE A 44 -6.88 -4.81 8.63
C PHE A 44 -6.91 -4.76 7.09
N HIS A 45 -8.01 -4.26 6.52
CA HIS A 45 -8.21 -3.97 5.10
C HIS A 45 -7.12 -3.08 4.48
N ALA A 46 -6.56 -2.12 5.24
CA ALA A 46 -5.46 -1.28 4.77
C ALA A 46 -4.14 -2.07 4.64
N LEU A 47 -3.90 -3.05 5.53
CA LEU A 47 -2.75 -3.93 5.44
C LEU A 47 -2.89 -4.89 4.25
N LEU A 48 -4.11 -5.41 4.02
CA LEU A 48 -4.41 -6.23 2.85
C LEU A 48 -4.22 -5.45 1.54
N GLY A 49 -4.78 -4.24 1.46
CA GLY A 49 -4.55 -3.35 0.33
C GLY A 49 -3.06 -3.08 0.11
N PHE A 50 -2.28 -2.89 1.18
CA PHE A 50 -0.84 -2.68 1.08
C PHE A 50 -0.12 -3.88 0.47
N ALA A 51 -0.46 -5.09 0.91
CA ALA A 51 0.09 -6.31 0.33
C ALA A 51 -0.25 -6.44 -1.17
N VAL A 52 -1.51 -6.17 -1.55
CA VAL A 52 -1.95 -6.18 -2.96
C VAL A 52 -1.19 -5.14 -3.78
N GLY A 53 -1.10 -3.91 -3.29
CA GLY A 53 -0.37 -2.82 -3.95
C GLY A 53 1.11 -3.13 -4.14
N LEU A 54 1.76 -3.73 -3.14
CA LEU A 54 3.15 -4.15 -3.20
C LEU A 54 3.37 -5.23 -4.27
N VAL A 55 2.50 -6.25 -4.31
CA VAL A 55 2.57 -7.31 -5.33
C VAL A 55 2.38 -6.72 -6.72
N VAL A 56 1.38 -5.86 -6.92
CA VAL A 56 1.13 -5.21 -8.21
C VAL A 56 2.32 -4.36 -8.65
N TYR A 57 2.93 -3.59 -7.74
CA TYR A 57 4.16 -2.85 -8.03
C TYR A 57 5.29 -3.78 -8.49
N LEU A 58 5.56 -4.87 -7.76
CA LEU A 58 6.64 -5.81 -8.10
C LEU A 58 6.42 -6.52 -9.44
N VAL A 59 5.16 -6.86 -9.77
CA VAL A 59 4.80 -7.51 -11.05
C VAL A 59 4.91 -6.50 -12.19
N THR A 60 4.31 -5.32 -12.06
CA THR A 60 4.26 -4.31 -13.13
C THR A 60 5.62 -3.68 -13.41
N ARG A 61 6.51 -3.61 -12.42
CA ARG A 61 7.89 -3.12 -12.58
C ARG A 61 8.73 -3.94 -13.56
N ARG A 62 8.32 -5.16 -13.91
CA ARG A 62 8.95 -5.96 -14.96
C ARG A 62 8.62 -5.48 -16.38
N TYR A 63 7.56 -4.69 -16.53
CA TYR A 63 6.99 -4.30 -17.82
C TYR A 63 6.85 -2.78 -18.01
N LEU A 64 6.86 -2.01 -16.92
CA LEU A 64 6.62 -0.57 -16.90
C LEU A 64 7.79 0.21 -16.29
N THR A 65 7.82 1.52 -16.51
CA THR A 65 8.75 2.42 -15.81
C THR A 65 8.45 2.43 -14.30
N GLY A 66 9.47 2.73 -13.49
CA GLY A 66 9.33 2.75 -12.03
C GLY A 66 8.18 3.64 -11.53
N THR A 67 8.00 4.82 -12.14
CA THR A 67 6.91 5.74 -11.80
C THR A 67 5.53 5.17 -12.16
N GLN A 68 5.39 4.52 -13.32
CA GLN A 68 4.14 3.87 -13.72
C GLN A 68 3.82 2.66 -12.83
N ALA A 69 4.82 1.84 -12.49
CA ALA A 69 4.66 0.73 -11.57
C ALA A 69 4.25 1.21 -10.18
N MET A 70 4.79 2.33 -9.71
CA MET A 70 4.38 2.95 -8.45
C MET A 70 2.93 3.45 -8.48
N ALA A 71 2.51 4.09 -9.57
CA ALA A 71 1.13 4.51 -9.73
C ALA A 71 0.17 3.31 -9.75
N ALA A 72 0.53 2.23 -10.46
CA ALA A 72 -0.24 0.99 -10.49
C ALA A 72 -0.32 0.32 -9.10
N GLY A 73 0.79 0.24 -8.37
CA GLY A 73 0.81 -0.28 -6.99
C GLY A 73 -0.02 0.57 -6.02
N GLY A 74 0.07 1.90 -6.12
CA GLY A 74 -0.75 2.83 -5.34
C GLY A 74 -2.26 2.70 -5.64
N ALA A 75 -2.63 2.59 -6.92
CA ALA A 75 -4.02 2.36 -7.30
C ALA A 75 -4.53 1.01 -6.77
N ALA A 76 -3.74 -0.05 -6.88
CA ALA A 76 -4.07 -1.37 -6.36
C ALA A 76 -4.21 -1.38 -4.84
N TYR A 77 -3.42 -0.59 -4.12
CA TYR A 77 -3.59 -0.37 -2.68
C TYR A 77 -4.97 0.19 -2.35
N VAL A 78 -5.37 1.28 -3.01
CA VAL A 78 -6.66 1.95 -2.77
C VAL A 78 -7.81 1.02 -3.14
N VAL A 79 -7.79 0.45 -4.34
CA VAL A 79 -8.85 -0.44 -4.83
C VAL A 79 -8.97 -1.69 -3.96
N GLY A 80 -7.85 -2.34 -3.62
CA GLY A 80 -7.85 -3.51 -2.76
C GLY A 80 -8.41 -3.23 -1.37
N THR A 81 -8.05 -2.07 -0.79
CA THR A 81 -8.60 -1.64 0.50
C THR A 81 -10.12 -1.42 0.40
N LEU A 82 -10.58 -0.66 -0.60
CA LEU A 82 -12.00 -0.35 -0.79
C LEU A 82 -12.86 -1.59 -1.07
N LEU A 83 -12.38 -2.49 -1.94
CA LEU A 83 -13.08 -3.74 -2.23
C LEU A 83 -13.17 -4.64 -0.99
N SER A 84 -12.11 -4.69 -0.19
CA SER A 84 -12.11 -5.46 1.04
C SER A 84 -13.11 -4.90 2.05
N VAL A 85 -13.17 -3.57 2.22
CA VAL A 85 -14.18 -2.91 3.06
C VAL A 85 -15.60 -3.14 2.52
N GLY A 86 -15.80 -3.03 1.20
CA GLY A 86 -17.09 -3.28 0.55
C GLY A 86 -17.57 -4.72 0.75
N ALA A 87 -16.67 -5.70 0.64
CA ALA A 87 -16.97 -7.10 0.90
C ALA A 87 -17.40 -7.34 2.37
N LEU A 88 -16.73 -6.70 3.33
CA LEU A 88 -17.14 -6.76 4.73
C LEU A 88 -18.53 -6.14 4.94
N MET A 89 -18.80 -4.97 4.36
CA MET A 89 -20.10 -4.32 4.48
C MET A 89 -21.23 -5.19 3.92
N MET A 90 -21.01 -5.84 2.77
CA MET A 90 -21.98 -6.79 2.20
C MET A 90 -22.20 -7.99 3.11
N ALA A 91 -21.13 -8.56 3.67
CA ALA A 91 -21.24 -9.68 4.61
C ALA A 91 -22.04 -9.32 5.87
N LEU A 92 -21.78 -8.15 6.45
CA LEU A 92 -22.50 -7.65 7.63
C LEU A 92 -23.97 -7.32 7.33
N SER A 93 -24.28 -6.83 6.13
CA SER A 93 -25.65 -6.47 5.75
C SER A 93 -26.53 -7.70 5.43
N GLY A 94 -25.89 -8.86 5.19
CA GLY A 94 -26.57 -10.13 4.92
C GLY A 94 -26.74 -11.04 6.14
N MET A 95 -26.23 -10.63 7.31
CA MET A 95 -26.41 -11.30 8.61
C MET A 95 -27.59 -10.68 9.37
#